data_AF-A0A843IC57-F1
#
_entry.id   AF-A0A843IC57-F1
#
_cell.length_a   1.000
_cell.length_b   1.000
_cell.length_c   1.000
_cell.angle_alpha   90.00
_cell.angle_beta   90.00
_cell.angle_gamma   90.00
#
_symmetry.space_group_name_H-M   'P 1'
#
loop_
_entity.id
_entity.type
_entity.pdbx_description
1 polymer ?
#
loop_
_entity_poly.entity_id
_entity_poly.type
_entity_poly.pdbx_seq_one_letter_code
_entity_poly.pdbx_strand_id
1 'polypeptide(L)'
;MMSQKKNNVVVIISILLSLLAGNLLAMDTVVASGVTLYVDDSNTGGPWNGTQEHPYRTIHDALAARNAGGSGFDCVTYSYVTGGEISNNKILNSQEGEGISLDHCQGVTIQGNTLTNNKVTAVSVTASEQTIIDQNMIQSNQKGIHLASFSTNNQITGNTIRDNTVYGVYVVQSSSNIFSRNEFIDNSQNAQDQSTNSWSQDNQGNYWDDYNNYDNNSDGIGDSPYSIPGGSNVDNYPLGYFKQPEIPGDQNQLPTAVSISISNTSALQNTTIFFSGEGIDSDGYIDGYQWRSSIDGILSYQQTFSSASLSIGTHTIYFKVMDNDGAWSSEKSATLIIDSSMNQAPLASIDKISPNPAIQGEPVTFRGHGSDEEGIITAYKWISSKDGVLGTTSSIILSNLSVGVHTIYFQVKDAVEWSTQVVSSVTIQRNASANSENQAPHAYPGGPYLGKVNQAISFNGSLSYDDNGTLTGFWNFGDNTTGNGLALSHTYTSPGTYMVSFTVTDEEGLSSTAITSAVITQSGSESDSLGGFSIADFEIPFPVLMVLVVLVIVGIIIGFIYKISQR
;
A
#
# COMPACT_ATOMS: atom_id res chain seq x y z
N MET A 1 -19.49 -5.39 -38.80
CA MET A 1 -20.27 -4.68 -37.76
C MET A 1 -19.27 -4.18 -36.72
N MET A 2 -19.25 -2.85 -36.48
CA MET A 2 -18.76 -2.12 -35.27
C MET A 2 -17.35 -2.44 -34.72
N SER A 3 -16.51 -1.52 -34.25
CA SER A 3 -16.55 -0.07 -34.03
C SER A 3 -15.14 0.38 -33.56
N GLN A 4 -14.67 1.54 -34.06
CA GLN A 4 -13.86 2.62 -33.45
C GLN A 4 -12.64 2.30 -32.51
N LYS A 5 -11.52 3.03 -32.57
CA LYS A 5 -11.38 4.51 -32.55
C LYS A 5 -10.19 5.04 -33.35
N LYS A 6 -10.44 6.18 -34.00
CA LYS A 6 -9.46 7.15 -34.54
C LYS A 6 -8.77 7.89 -33.39
N ASN A 7 -7.55 8.36 -33.61
CA ASN A 7 -7.24 9.79 -33.53
C ASN A 7 -5.99 10.12 -34.35
N ASN A 8 -6.16 11.09 -35.25
CA ASN A 8 -5.18 11.65 -36.16
C ASN A 8 -4.37 12.73 -35.43
N VAL A 9 -3.06 12.81 -35.67
CA VAL A 9 -2.24 14.01 -35.41
C VAL A 9 -1.73 14.51 -36.76
N VAL A 10 -2.11 15.75 -37.10
CA VAL A 10 -1.78 16.46 -38.34
C VAL A 10 -0.73 17.54 -38.03
N VAL A 11 0.25 17.64 -38.92
CA VAL A 11 1.40 18.56 -38.99
C VAL A 11 1.01 19.86 -39.72
N ILE A 12 1.57 21.03 -39.35
CA ILE A 12 1.96 22.13 -40.28
C ILE A 12 3.26 22.84 -39.80
N ILE A 13 4.13 23.16 -40.76
CA ILE A 13 5.52 23.71 -40.75
C ILE A 13 5.48 25.23 -41.13
N SER A 14 6.42 26.16 -40.82
CA SER A 14 7.60 26.57 -41.66
C SER A 14 8.17 27.97 -41.29
N ILE A 15 9.50 28.20 -41.30
CA ILE A 15 10.33 29.01 -42.25
C ILE A 15 11.78 29.29 -41.72
N LEU A 16 12.72 29.40 -42.67
CA LEU A 16 14.19 29.29 -42.76
C LEU A 16 15.13 30.42 -42.22
N LEU A 17 16.36 29.97 -41.88
CA LEU A 17 17.75 30.50 -41.99
C LEU A 17 18.07 31.94 -42.51
N SER A 18 19.09 32.59 -41.90
CA SER A 18 20.39 32.96 -42.55
C SER A 18 21.44 33.55 -41.58
N LEU A 19 22.70 33.63 -42.06
CA LEU A 19 24.00 33.67 -41.36
C LEU A 19 24.50 35.02 -40.81
N LEU A 20 25.54 34.90 -39.95
CA LEU A 20 26.65 35.81 -39.58
C LEU A 20 26.69 37.27 -40.09
N ALA A 21 27.11 38.11 -39.15
CA ALA A 21 27.87 39.37 -39.24
C ALA A 21 27.07 40.68 -39.09
N GLY A 22 27.52 41.52 -38.14
CA GLY A 22 27.35 42.97 -38.21
C GLY A 22 26.55 43.58 -37.07
N ASN A 23 27.25 44.36 -36.25
CA ASN A 23 26.75 45.25 -35.20
C ASN A 23 25.44 46.01 -35.48
N LEU A 24 24.63 46.04 -34.42
CA LEU A 24 23.84 47.16 -33.86
C LEU A 24 22.67 47.75 -34.67
N LEU A 25 21.56 47.88 -33.93
CA LEU A 25 20.38 48.74 -34.11
C LEU A 25 19.22 48.17 -34.94
N ALA A 26 18.43 47.30 -34.29
CA ALA A 26 16.96 47.40 -34.24
C ALA A 26 16.46 46.37 -33.20
N MET A 27 15.98 46.84 -32.04
CA MET A 27 15.26 45.99 -31.09
C MET A 27 13.83 45.81 -31.63
N ASP A 28 13.58 44.65 -32.25
CA ASP A 28 12.24 44.23 -32.59
C ASP A 28 11.61 43.48 -31.40
N THR A 29 10.47 44.02 -30.97
CA THR A 29 9.50 43.50 -29.99
C THR A 29 9.17 42.01 -30.24
N VAL A 30 9.16 41.19 -29.19
CA VAL A 30 8.64 39.81 -29.25
C VAL A 30 7.49 39.67 -28.25
N VAL A 31 6.30 39.39 -28.77
CA VAL A 31 5.08 39.07 -28.02
C VAL A 31 5.06 37.56 -27.79
N ALA A 32 5.14 37.09 -26.55
CA ALA A 32 4.94 35.69 -26.20
C ALA A 32 3.43 35.40 -26.12
N SER A 33 2.78 35.23 -27.27
CA SER A 33 1.34 34.98 -27.32
C SER A 33 1.02 33.49 -27.10
N GLY A 34 0.38 33.19 -25.96
CA GLY A 34 -0.58 32.08 -25.83
C GLY A 34 -0.06 30.70 -25.39
N VAL A 35 1.17 30.57 -24.89
CA VAL A 35 1.70 29.29 -24.36
C VAL A 35 2.08 29.47 -22.89
N THR A 36 1.44 28.71 -21.99
CA THR A 36 1.84 28.64 -20.56
C THR A 36 3.15 27.88 -20.43
N LEU A 37 4.20 28.56 -19.99
CA LEU A 37 5.49 27.95 -19.70
C LEU A 37 5.63 27.70 -18.19
N TYR A 38 6.16 26.52 -17.85
CA TYR A 38 6.50 26.15 -16.48
C TYR A 38 7.99 26.35 -16.26
N VAL A 39 8.35 27.15 -15.25
CA VAL A 39 9.73 27.36 -14.80
C VAL A 39 9.85 26.95 -13.33
N ASP A 40 10.76 26.02 -13.06
CA ASP A 40 11.05 25.46 -11.74
C ASP A 40 12.56 25.24 -11.60
N ASP A 41 13.22 26.04 -10.76
CA ASP A 41 14.67 26.03 -10.60
C ASP A 41 15.19 24.85 -9.76
N SER A 42 14.30 24.14 -9.07
CA SER A 42 14.57 22.88 -8.38
C SER A 42 14.68 21.69 -9.35
N ASN A 43 14.27 21.86 -10.61
CA ASN A 43 14.35 20.81 -11.61
C ASN A 43 15.79 20.57 -12.08
N THR A 44 16.37 19.44 -11.67
CA THR A 44 17.73 19.00 -12.08
C THR A 44 17.74 17.99 -13.23
N GLY A 45 16.57 17.52 -13.70
CA GLY A 45 16.43 16.46 -14.69
C GLY A 45 16.14 16.99 -16.09
N GLY A 46 17.14 17.02 -16.97
CA GLY A 46 16.94 17.29 -18.40
C GLY A 46 16.44 16.07 -19.18
N PRO A 47 15.82 16.25 -20.36
CA PRO A 47 15.67 17.50 -21.12
C PRO A 47 14.42 18.31 -20.73
N TRP A 48 14.56 19.64 -20.70
CA TRP A 48 13.50 20.58 -20.35
C TRP A 48 12.76 21.10 -21.59
N ASN A 49 11.43 21.23 -21.52
CA ASN A 49 10.62 21.72 -22.64
C ASN A 49 9.51 22.71 -22.23
N GLY A 50 9.50 23.17 -20.97
CA GLY A 50 8.56 24.17 -20.46
C GLY A 50 7.14 23.67 -20.22
N THR A 51 6.91 22.36 -20.30
CA THR A 51 5.64 21.73 -19.92
C THR A 51 5.60 21.44 -18.41
N GLN A 52 4.42 21.13 -17.89
CA GLN A 52 4.23 20.77 -16.48
C GLN A 52 5.08 19.55 -16.05
N GLU A 53 5.31 18.59 -16.96
CA GLU A 53 6.08 17.37 -16.69
C GLU A 53 7.59 17.58 -16.80
N HIS A 54 8.02 18.58 -17.59
CA HIS A 54 9.43 18.89 -17.84
C HIS A 54 9.66 20.42 -17.84
N PRO A 55 9.50 21.09 -16.69
CA PRO A 55 9.62 22.55 -16.58
C PRO A 55 11.04 23.01 -16.90
N TYR A 56 11.18 24.23 -17.41
CA TYR A 56 12.49 24.86 -17.60
C TYR A 56 13.12 25.17 -16.25
N ARG A 57 14.45 25.04 -16.17
CA ARG A 57 15.20 25.34 -14.94
C ARG A 57 15.34 26.85 -14.70
N THR A 58 15.50 27.63 -15.77
CA THR A 58 15.48 29.10 -15.73
C THR A 58 14.68 29.61 -16.92
N ILE A 59 14.11 30.82 -16.84
CA ILE A 59 13.51 31.41 -18.04
C ILE A 59 14.55 31.77 -19.10
N HIS A 60 15.84 31.87 -18.72
CA HIS A 60 16.93 32.02 -19.67
C HIS A 60 17.04 30.82 -20.61
N ASP A 61 16.78 29.59 -20.14
CA ASP A 61 16.69 28.40 -20.98
C ASP A 61 15.43 28.40 -21.87
N ALA A 62 14.35 29.04 -21.42
CA ALA A 62 13.14 29.27 -22.21
C ALA A 62 13.30 30.41 -23.25
N LEU A 63 14.15 31.40 -22.97
CA LEU A 63 14.40 32.62 -23.73
C LEU A 63 15.76 32.66 -24.46
N ALA A 64 16.54 31.57 -24.47
CA ALA A 64 17.81 31.43 -25.21
C ALA A 64 17.68 31.65 -26.73
N ALA A 65 16.48 32.02 -27.21
CA ALA A 65 16.23 32.54 -28.54
C ALA A 65 16.45 34.07 -28.72
N ARG A 66 16.78 34.91 -27.71
CA ARG A 66 17.36 36.29 -27.89
C ARG A 66 17.60 37.07 -26.57
N ASN A 67 18.87 37.10 -26.15
CA ASN A 67 19.58 38.07 -25.28
C ASN A 67 19.27 38.12 -23.77
N ALA A 68 20.36 38.13 -22.98
CA ALA A 68 20.40 37.70 -21.59
C ALA A 68 21.25 38.61 -20.68
N GLY A 69 20.94 38.57 -19.39
CA GLY A 69 21.84 38.84 -18.26
C GLY A 69 21.18 38.45 -16.95
N GLY A 70 21.74 37.48 -16.22
CA GLY A 70 21.26 37.07 -14.89
C GLY A 70 22.14 36.00 -14.24
N SER A 71 22.61 36.27 -13.03
CA SER A 71 23.48 35.41 -12.22
C SER A 71 22.66 34.42 -11.37
N GLY A 72 22.32 33.27 -11.94
CA GLY A 72 22.27 31.96 -11.24
C GLY A 72 21.34 31.71 -10.05
N PHE A 73 20.51 32.63 -9.57
CA PHE A 73 19.72 32.43 -8.33
C PHE A 73 18.21 32.73 -8.44
N ASP A 74 17.77 33.56 -9.40
CA ASP A 74 16.35 33.91 -9.61
C ASP A 74 15.72 33.08 -10.76
N CYS A 75 14.39 32.88 -10.76
CA CYS A 75 13.73 32.16 -11.85
C CYS A 75 13.68 32.98 -13.16
N VAL A 76 13.42 34.30 -13.06
CA VAL A 76 13.43 35.29 -14.15
C VAL A 76 14.25 36.50 -13.74
N THR A 77 15.23 36.91 -14.55
CA THR A 77 16.00 38.14 -14.32
C THR A 77 16.05 38.99 -15.58
N TYR A 78 15.60 40.25 -15.49
CA TYR A 78 15.87 41.29 -16.47
C TYR A 78 16.79 42.35 -15.84
N SER A 79 17.87 42.69 -16.54
CA SER A 79 18.77 43.76 -16.15
C SER A 79 19.03 44.71 -17.31
N TYR A 80 18.85 46.02 -17.09
CA TYR A 80 19.05 47.05 -18.12
C TYR A 80 18.19 46.85 -19.38
N VAL A 81 16.97 46.37 -19.19
CA VAL A 81 16.03 46.10 -20.29
C VAL A 81 15.05 47.27 -20.45
N THR A 82 14.89 47.75 -21.68
CA THR A 82 13.83 48.71 -22.06
C THR A 82 12.74 47.98 -22.85
N GLY A 83 11.50 48.06 -22.37
CA GLY A 83 10.37 47.30 -22.89
C GLY A 83 10.43 45.82 -22.48
N GLY A 84 9.43 45.05 -22.89
CA GLY A 84 9.38 43.60 -22.67
C GLY A 84 8.15 43.16 -21.90
N GLU A 85 7.79 41.90 -22.08
CA GLU A 85 6.58 41.31 -21.49
C GLU A 85 6.92 39.95 -20.89
N ILE A 86 6.47 39.73 -19.66
CA ILE A 86 6.47 38.44 -18.96
C ILE A 86 5.01 38.15 -18.67
N SER A 87 4.37 37.30 -19.48
CA SER A 87 2.94 37.05 -19.31
C SER A 87 2.52 35.59 -19.36
N ASN A 88 1.48 35.26 -18.58
CA ASN A 88 0.81 33.96 -18.58
C ASN A 88 1.69 32.75 -18.19
N ASN A 89 2.67 32.96 -17.30
CA ASN A 89 3.60 31.92 -16.84
C ASN A 89 3.25 31.40 -15.44
N LYS A 90 3.74 30.19 -15.12
CA LYS A 90 3.79 29.67 -13.75
C LYS A 90 5.25 29.65 -13.29
N ILE A 91 5.57 30.46 -12.27
CA ILE A 91 6.92 30.68 -11.75
C ILE A 91 6.95 30.20 -10.30
N LEU A 92 7.64 29.07 -10.09
CA LEU A 92 7.49 28.29 -8.86
C LEU A 92 8.84 27.99 -8.20
N ASN A 93 8.81 27.89 -6.87
CA ASN A 93 9.81 27.20 -6.04
C ASN A 93 11.24 27.75 -6.07
N SER A 94 11.45 29.05 -6.31
CA SER A 94 12.81 29.62 -6.31
C SER A 94 13.61 29.20 -5.07
N GLN A 95 14.81 28.64 -5.26
CA GLN A 95 15.60 28.00 -4.20
C GLN A 95 16.49 28.97 -3.44
N GLU A 96 16.92 30.07 -4.06
CA GLU A 96 17.85 31.04 -3.46
C GLU A 96 17.53 32.51 -3.76
N GLY A 97 16.77 32.80 -4.82
CA GLY A 97 16.47 34.16 -5.25
C GLY A 97 14.98 34.48 -5.42
N GLU A 98 14.69 35.47 -6.24
CA GLU A 98 13.36 35.99 -6.53
C GLU A 98 12.66 35.14 -7.61
N GLY A 99 11.32 35.19 -7.65
CA GLY A 99 10.57 34.62 -8.77
C GLY A 99 10.85 35.40 -10.07
N ILE A 100 10.64 36.72 -10.03
CA ILE A 100 11.02 37.68 -11.06
C ILE A 100 11.86 38.78 -10.42
N SER A 101 12.98 39.11 -11.05
CA SER A 101 13.91 40.15 -10.64
C SER A 101 14.12 41.14 -11.79
N LEU A 102 13.72 42.39 -11.60
CA LEU A 102 13.99 43.50 -12.50
C LEU A 102 15.03 44.43 -11.88
N ASP A 103 16.11 44.71 -12.60
CA ASP A 103 17.19 45.61 -12.18
C ASP A 103 17.50 46.64 -13.28
N HIS A 104 17.36 47.93 -12.98
CA HIS A 104 17.60 49.00 -13.95
C HIS A 104 16.77 48.89 -15.26
N CYS A 105 15.55 48.39 -15.16
CA CYS A 105 14.65 48.20 -16.29
C CYS A 105 13.68 49.38 -16.50
N GLN A 106 13.19 49.54 -17.72
CA GLN A 106 12.19 50.54 -18.08
C GLN A 106 11.06 49.92 -18.90
N GLY A 107 9.80 50.15 -18.54
CA GLY A 107 8.67 49.82 -19.41
C GLY A 107 8.38 48.32 -19.57
N VAL A 108 8.71 47.50 -18.57
CA VAL A 108 8.45 46.04 -18.58
C VAL A 108 7.02 45.76 -18.12
N THR A 109 6.32 44.86 -18.79
CA THR A 109 4.98 44.39 -18.37
C THR A 109 5.05 42.96 -17.82
N ILE A 110 4.52 42.75 -16.62
CA ILE A 110 4.38 41.46 -15.94
C ILE A 110 2.89 41.21 -15.76
N GLN A 111 2.28 40.32 -16.55
CA GLN A 111 0.82 40.16 -16.58
C GLN A 111 0.32 38.72 -16.58
N GLY A 112 -0.72 38.41 -15.79
CA GLY A 112 -1.39 37.11 -15.88
C GLY A 112 -0.55 35.92 -15.40
N ASN A 113 0.55 36.16 -14.67
CA ASN A 113 1.41 35.09 -14.18
C ASN A 113 0.92 34.55 -12.82
N THR A 114 1.24 33.30 -12.53
CA THR A 114 1.11 32.70 -11.20
C THR A 114 2.50 32.54 -10.59
N LEU A 115 2.79 33.22 -9.49
CA LEU A 115 4.06 33.17 -8.78
C LEU A 115 3.85 32.55 -7.40
N THR A 116 4.41 31.36 -7.16
CA THR A 116 4.12 30.59 -5.94
C THR A 116 5.35 29.94 -5.33
N ASN A 117 5.43 29.95 -4.00
CA ASN A 117 6.51 29.28 -3.23
C ASN A 117 7.93 29.75 -3.58
N ASN A 118 8.10 30.99 -4.03
CA ASN A 118 9.43 31.57 -4.24
C ASN A 118 10.01 31.95 -2.87
N LYS A 119 11.26 31.54 -2.62
CA LYS A 119 11.86 31.59 -1.28
C LYS A 119 11.95 33.00 -0.70
N VAL A 120 12.14 34.02 -1.53
CA VAL A 120 12.29 35.41 -1.08
C VAL A 120 11.08 36.24 -1.55
N THR A 121 11.16 36.91 -2.68
CA THR A 121 10.12 37.76 -3.25
C THR A 121 9.60 37.13 -4.54
N ALA A 122 8.29 37.14 -4.77
CA ALA A 122 7.77 36.73 -6.07
C ALA A 122 8.15 37.71 -7.18
N VAL A 123 8.00 39.03 -6.97
CA VAL A 123 8.42 40.05 -7.95
C VAL A 123 9.23 41.14 -7.26
N SER A 124 10.50 41.27 -7.65
CA SER A 124 11.44 42.28 -7.16
C SER A 124 11.71 43.31 -8.25
N VAL A 125 11.52 44.60 -7.95
CA VAL A 125 11.67 45.73 -8.87
C VAL A 125 12.65 46.74 -8.28
N THR A 126 13.89 46.70 -8.76
CA THR A 126 15.01 47.48 -8.25
C THR A 126 15.49 48.49 -9.28
N ALA A 127 15.61 49.77 -8.88
CA ALA A 127 16.09 50.86 -9.74
C ALA A 127 15.38 50.94 -11.11
N SER A 128 14.11 50.55 -11.17
CA SER A 128 13.38 50.35 -12.42
C SER A 128 12.16 51.25 -12.49
N GLU A 129 11.78 51.64 -13.72
CA GLU A 129 10.69 52.59 -13.94
C GLU A 129 9.67 52.13 -14.97
N GLN A 130 8.44 52.66 -14.87
CA GLN A 130 7.37 52.40 -15.83
C GLN A 130 7.01 50.91 -15.99
N THR A 131 7.30 50.09 -14.99
CA THR A 131 6.91 48.68 -14.96
C THR A 131 5.41 48.57 -14.70
N ILE A 132 4.73 47.68 -15.41
CA ILE A 132 3.33 47.33 -15.17
C ILE A 132 3.29 45.91 -14.60
N ILE A 133 2.76 45.74 -13.40
CA ILE A 133 2.50 44.42 -12.79
C ILE A 133 0.99 44.30 -12.68
N ASP A 134 0.37 43.52 -13.57
CA ASP A 134 -1.09 43.48 -13.71
C ASP A 134 -1.68 42.07 -13.67
N GLN A 135 -2.79 41.84 -12.97
CA GLN A 135 -3.53 40.56 -13.02
C GLN A 135 -2.69 39.30 -12.73
N ASN A 136 -1.69 39.40 -11.85
CA ASN A 136 -0.92 38.24 -11.42
C ASN A 136 -1.50 37.63 -10.13
N MET A 137 -1.37 36.32 -9.99
CA MET A 137 -1.64 35.60 -8.75
C MET A 137 -0.32 35.34 -8.03
N ILE A 138 -0.12 36.02 -6.89
CA ILE A 138 1.14 36.05 -6.15
C ILE A 138 0.89 35.48 -4.76
N GLN A 139 1.32 34.24 -4.54
CA GLN A 139 0.93 33.50 -3.34
C GLN A 139 2.03 32.68 -2.68
N SER A 140 1.97 32.54 -1.35
CA SER A 140 2.85 31.63 -0.59
C SER A 140 4.36 31.90 -0.74
N ASN A 141 4.76 33.17 -0.92
CA ASN A 141 6.16 33.59 -0.94
C ASN A 141 6.53 34.23 0.41
N GLN A 142 7.80 34.58 0.66
CA GLN A 142 8.09 35.44 1.83
C GLN A 142 7.54 36.85 1.63
N LYS A 143 7.81 37.43 0.45
CA LYS A 143 7.25 38.70 0.02
C LYS A 143 6.53 38.53 -1.31
N GLY A 144 5.37 39.14 -1.49
CA GLY A 144 4.70 39.14 -2.79
C GLY A 144 5.44 40.02 -3.79
N ILE A 145 5.41 41.34 -3.58
CA ILE A 145 6.08 42.32 -4.45
C ILE A 145 7.01 43.20 -3.62
N HIS A 146 8.23 43.46 -4.12
CA HIS A 146 9.21 44.33 -3.49
C HIS A 146 9.67 45.42 -4.45
N LEU A 147 9.50 46.70 -4.08
CA LEU A 147 10.05 47.85 -4.81
C LEU A 147 11.19 48.47 -4.01
N ALA A 148 12.37 48.59 -4.64
CA ALA A 148 13.59 49.07 -4.00
C ALA A 148 14.43 50.01 -4.88
N SER A 149 15.35 50.73 -4.24
CA SER A 149 16.44 51.47 -4.91
C SER A 149 16.00 52.49 -5.96
N PHE A 150 15.09 53.38 -5.60
CA PHE A 150 14.58 54.48 -6.45
C PHE A 150 13.76 54.01 -7.66
N SER A 151 13.04 52.90 -7.52
CA SER A 151 12.06 52.49 -8.52
C SER A 151 10.88 53.49 -8.55
N THR A 152 10.51 53.98 -9.73
CA THR A 152 9.48 55.04 -9.87
C THR A 152 8.51 54.82 -11.02
N ASN A 153 7.32 55.43 -10.95
CA ASN A 153 6.31 55.39 -12.02
C ASN A 153 5.87 53.97 -12.40
N ASN A 154 6.02 53.00 -11.50
CA ASN A 154 5.54 51.64 -11.71
C ASN A 154 4.06 51.55 -11.31
N GLN A 155 3.31 50.71 -12.02
CA GLN A 155 1.89 50.47 -11.80
C GLN A 155 1.68 49.02 -11.38
N ILE A 156 1.12 48.81 -10.21
CA ILE A 156 0.82 47.50 -9.64
C ILE A 156 -0.69 47.44 -9.49
N THR A 157 -1.35 46.72 -10.40
CA THR A 157 -2.80 46.76 -10.51
C THR A 157 -3.45 45.39 -10.66
N GLY A 158 -4.65 45.19 -10.13
CA GLY A 158 -5.41 43.97 -10.44
C GLY A 158 -4.80 42.65 -9.96
N ASN A 159 -3.77 42.66 -9.10
CA ASN A 159 -3.10 41.44 -8.66
C ASN A 159 -3.79 40.86 -7.43
N THR A 160 -3.89 39.53 -7.36
CA THR A 160 -4.28 38.82 -6.14
C THR A 160 -3.00 38.43 -5.39
N ILE A 161 -2.75 39.06 -4.25
CA ILE A 161 -1.54 38.93 -3.44
C ILE A 161 -1.93 38.29 -2.11
N ARG A 162 -1.58 37.02 -1.93
CA ARG A 162 -2.13 36.24 -0.81
C ARG A 162 -1.17 35.29 -0.12
N ASP A 163 -1.45 34.95 1.13
CA ASP A 163 -0.74 33.89 1.85
C ASP A 163 0.80 34.11 1.92
N ASN A 164 1.28 35.35 1.79
CA ASN A 164 2.72 35.64 1.85
C ASN A 164 3.16 35.80 3.32
N THR A 165 4.27 35.16 3.66
CA THR A 165 4.67 34.90 5.06
C THR A 165 5.35 36.08 5.76
N VAL A 166 5.66 37.16 5.05
CA VAL A 166 6.23 38.39 5.63
C VAL A 166 5.44 39.61 5.18
N TYR A 167 5.40 39.90 3.88
CA TYR A 167 4.68 41.05 3.32
C TYR A 167 3.95 40.67 2.03
N GLY A 168 2.73 41.19 1.82
CA GLY A 168 2.11 41.20 0.50
C GLY A 168 2.91 42.10 -0.45
N VAL A 169 3.01 43.38 -0.10
CA VAL A 169 3.84 44.38 -0.80
C VAL A 169 4.81 45.05 0.17
N TYR A 170 6.07 45.18 -0.22
CA TYR A 170 7.08 45.94 0.52
C TYR A 170 7.72 47.01 -0.37
N VAL A 171 7.72 48.27 0.08
CA VAL A 171 8.26 49.41 -0.67
C VAL A 171 9.26 50.17 0.19
N VAL A 172 10.49 50.29 -0.33
CA VAL A 172 11.59 51.00 0.33
C VAL A 172 12.35 51.87 -0.67
N GLN A 173 12.64 53.11 -0.28
CA GLN A 173 13.36 54.08 -1.12
C GLN A 173 12.83 54.18 -2.56
N SER A 174 11.52 54.05 -2.79
CA SER A 174 10.92 53.99 -4.13
C SER A 174 9.61 54.77 -4.14
N SER A 175 9.46 55.75 -5.03
CA SER A 175 8.38 56.75 -4.98
C SER A 175 7.64 56.91 -6.30
N SER A 176 6.48 57.57 -6.26
CA SER A 176 5.65 57.82 -7.46
C SER A 176 5.17 56.55 -8.15
N ASN A 177 5.01 55.46 -7.40
CA ASN A 177 4.38 54.24 -7.88
C ASN A 177 2.88 54.24 -7.53
N ILE A 178 2.10 53.47 -8.28
CA ILE A 178 0.64 53.39 -8.14
C ILE A 178 0.24 51.95 -7.81
N PHE A 179 -0.56 51.79 -6.76
CA PHE A 179 -1.16 50.53 -6.34
C PHE A 179 -2.68 50.68 -6.35
N SER A 180 -3.39 50.00 -7.23
CA SER A 180 -4.86 50.07 -7.28
C SER A 180 -5.48 48.76 -7.76
N ARG A 181 -6.69 48.43 -7.28
CA ARG A 181 -7.44 47.21 -7.62
C ARG A 181 -6.71 45.91 -7.31
N ASN A 182 -5.74 45.90 -6.40
CA ASN A 182 -5.13 44.66 -5.93
C ASN A 182 -5.97 44.07 -4.80
N GLU A 183 -5.90 42.75 -4.63
CA GLU A 183 -6.52 42.02 -3.53
C GLU A 183 -5.45 41.51 -2.58
N PHE A 184 -5.46 41.98 -1.34
CA PHE A 184 -4.56 41.54 -0.27
C PHE A 184 -5.33 40.62 0.68
N ILE A 185 -4.89 39.35 0.76
CA ILE A 185 -5.61 38.29 1.48
C ILE A 185 -4.63 37.40 2.25
N ASP A 186 -4.84 37.20 3.55
CA ASP A 186 -4.11 36.28 4.42
C ASP A 186 -2.57 36.46 4.38
N ASN A 187 -2.09 37.68 4.08
CA ASN A 187 -0.66 37.98 4.21
C ASN A 187 -0.35 38.27 5.66
N SER A 188 0.85 37.92 6.12
CA SER A 188 1.28 38.26 7.49
C SER A 188 1.25 39.77 7.76
N GLN A 189 1.53 40.56 6.72
CA GLN A 189 1.23 41.98 6.66
C GLN A 189 0.93 42.35 5.20
N ASN A 190 -0.22 42.97 4.94
CA ASN A 190 -0.65 43.22 3.56
C ASN A 190 0.27 44.16 2.79
N ALA A 191 0.70 45.25 3.42
CA ALA A 191 1.60 46.21 2.83
C ALA A 191 2.54 46.86 3.86
N GLN A 192 3.71 47.29 3.39
CA GLN A 192 4.56 48.23 4.10
C GLN A 192 5.23 49.17 3.10
N ASP A 193 5.06 50.47 3.31
CA ASP A 193 5.57 51.51 2.44
C ASP A 193 6.22 52.63 3.26
N GLN A 194 7.55 52.71 3.16
CA GLN A 194 8.36 53.73 3.82
C GLN A 194 8.67 54.92 2.91
N SER A 195 8.03 54.99 1.75
CA SER A 195 8.30 55.96 0.69
C SER A 195 7.04 56.79 0.40
N THR A 196 6.98 57.47 -0.76
CA THR A 196 5.81 58.28 -1.15
C THR A 196 5.21 57.71 -2.42
N ASN A 197 4.11 56.97 -2.28
CA ASN A 197 3.41 56.29 -3.38
C ASN A 197 1.89 56.50 -3.27
N SER A 198 1.18 56.27 -4.37
CA SER A 198 -0.28 56.32 -4.40
C SER A 198 -0.86 54.92 -4.24
N TRP A 199 -1.72 54.72 -3.24
CA TRP A 199 -2.42 53.46 -2.99
C TRP A 199 -3.86 53.46 -3.51
N SER A 200 -4.12 54.31 -4.49
CA SER A 200 -5.36 54.32 -5.28
C SER A 200 -5.12 55.05 -6.61
N GLN A 201 -6.02 54.84 -7.56
CA GLN A 201 -6.04 55.55 -8.84
C GLN A 201 -7.48 55.66 -9.35
N ASP A 202 -7.86 56.83 -9.88
CA ASP A 202 -9.19 57.05 -10.46
C ASP A 202 -10.34 56.61 -9.54
N ASN A 203 -10.27 57.01 -8.25
CA ASN A 203 -11.20 56.64 -7.18
C ASN A 203 -11.36 55.12 -6.95
N GLN A 204 -10.36 54.33 -7.35
CA GLN A 204 -10.31 52.89 -7.11
C GLN A 204 -9.10 52.57 -6.23
N GLY A 205 -9.36 52.03 -5.04
CA GLY A 205 -8.34 51.55 -4.11
C GLY A 205 -8.12 50.05 -4.25
N ASN A 206 -7.64 49.45 -3.18
CA ASN A 206 -7.32 48.02 -3.09
C ASN A 206 -8.28 47.33 -2.11
N TYR A 207 -8.41 46.01 -2.26
CA TYR A 207 -9.10 45.18 -1.29
C TYR A 207 -8.13 44.72 -0.21
N TRP A 208 -8.55 44.87 1.04
CA TRP A 208 -7.78 44.53 2.24
C TRP A 208 -8.64 43.61 3.11
N ASP A 209 -8.19 42.38 3.32
CA ASP A 209 -8.88 41.40 4.16
C ASP A 209 -8.92 41.78 5.65
N ASP A 210 -7.97 42.61 6.10
CA ASP A 210 -7.90 43.16 7.46
C ASP A 210 -8.57 44.54 7.60
N TYR A 211 -9.17 45.08 6.53
CA TYR A 211 -10.00 46.27 6.64
C TYR A 211 -11.30 45.93 7.36
N ASN A 212 -11.57 46.66 8.44
CA ASN A 212 -12.69 46.39 9.35
C ASN A 212 -13.31 47.70 9.86
N ASN A 213 -13.65 48.59 8.93
CA ASN A 213 -14.36 49.86 9.18
C ASN A 213 -15.72 49.87 8.47
N TYR A 214 -16.43 50.99 8.54
CA TYR A 214 -17.79 51.12 8.03
C TYR A 214 -17.84 51.54 6.55
N ASP A 215 -18.91 51.11 5.89
CA ASP A 215 -19.42 51.68 4.63
C ASP A 215 -20.86 52.13 4.90
N ASN A 216 -21.00 53.35 5.42
CA ASN A 216 -22.29 53.89 5.87
C ASN A 216 -23.20 54.28 4.71
N ASN A 217 -22.63 54.58 3.54
CA ASN A 217 -23.37 54.99 2.37
C ASN A 217 -23.71 53.81 1.43
N SER A 218 -23.15 52.62 1.72
CA SER A 218 -23.33 51.37 0.99
C SER A 218 -22.91 51.45 -0.48
N ASP A 219 -21.89 52.26 -0.80
CA ASP A 219 -21.32 52.37 -2.15
C ASP A 219 -20.23 51.31 -2.43
N GLY A 220 -19.90 50.49 -1.43
CA GLY A 220 -18.91 49.43 -1.52
C GLY A 220 -17.49 49.90 -1.23
N ILE A 221 -17.28 51.17 -0.85
CA ILE A 221 -16.00 51.76 -0.48
C ILE A 221 -16.04 52.13 1.00
N GLY A 222 -14.96 51.82 1.71
CA GLY A 222 -14.85 52.15 3.12
C GLY A 222 -14.75 53.66 3.37
N ASP A 223 -15.53 54.16 4.32
CA ASP A 223 -15.60 55.60 4.65
C ASP A 223 -14.29 56.14 5.28
N SER A 224 -13.50 55.25 5.88
CA SER A 224 -12.22 55.59 6.51
C SER A 224 -11.06 55.10 5.65
N PRO A 225 -10.06 55.95 5.33
CA PRO A 225 -8.88 55.52 4.59
C PRO A 225 -8.14 54.38 5.29
N TYR A 226 -7.62 53.43 4.52
CA TYR A 226 -6.74 52.38 5.04
C TYR A 226 -5.31 52.92 5.11
N SER A 227 -4.72 52.92 6.31
CA SER A 227 -3.36 53.43 6.51
C SER A 227 -2.32 52.37 6.14
N ILE A 228 -1.34 52.74 5.31
CA ILE A 228 -0.26 51.84 4.91
C ILE A 228 0.88 51.92 5.94
N PRO A 229 1.22 50.83 6.65
CA PRO A 229 2.30 50.83 7.62
C PRO A 229 3.65 51.25 7.03
N GLY A 230 4.49 51.90 7.84
CA GLY A 230 5.86 52.30 7.47
C GLY A 230 6.04 53.76 7.06
N GLY A 231 4.95 54.48 6.77
CA GLY A 231 4.97 55.88 6.34
C GLY A 231 3.64 56.58 6.62
N SER A 232 3.34 57.61 5.83
CA SER A 232 2.09 58.37 5.90
C SER A 232 1.14 58.11 4.73
N ASN A 233 1.41 57.08 3.92
CA ASN A 233 0.58 56.76 2.77
C ASN A 233 -0.72 56.11 3.22
N VAL A 234 -1.79 56.38 2.48
CA VAL A 234 -3.12 55.83 2.74
C VAL A 234 -3.77 55.42 1.42
N ASP A 235 -4.57 54.37 1.47
CA ASP A 235 -5.57 54.08 0.45
C ASP A 235 -6.86 54.80 0.83
N ASN A 236 -7.28 55.77 0.02
CA ASN A 236 -8.48 56.58 0.28
C ASN A 236 -9.77 55.91 -0.21
N TYR A 237 -9.67 54.79 -0.93
CA TYR A 237 -10.82 54.08 -1.48
C TYR A 237 -10.75 52.58 -1.15
N PRO A 238 -10.56 52.21 0.14
CA PRO A 238 -10.34 50.83 0.52
C PRO A 238 -11.60 50.01 0.33
N LEU A 239 -11.42 48.78 -0.16
CA LEU A 239 -12.42 47.73 -0.20
C LEU A 239 -12.08 46.71 0.89
N GLY A 240 -13.07 46.00 1.41
CA GLY A 240 -12.83 44.99 2.44
C GLY A 240 -14.11 44.49 3.10
N TYR A 241 -13.97 43.86 4.26
CA TYR A 241 -15.11 43.53 5.09
C TYR A 241 -15.58 44.77 5.85
N PHE A 242 -16.83 45.19 5.61
CA PHE A 242 -17.39 46.33 6.31
C PHE A 242 -18.04 45.91 7.62
N LYS A 243 -17.70 46.63 8.69
CA LYS A 243 -18.46 46.56 9.93
C LYS A 243 -19.89 47.00 9.64
N GLN A 244 -20.83 46.20 10.12
CA GLN A 244 -22.21 46.67 10.18
C GLN A 244 -22.28 47.79 11.22
N PRO A 245 -23.05 48.87 10.96
CA PRO A 245 -23.22 49.93 11.94
C PRO A 245 -23.81 49.34 13.22
N GLU A 246 -23.10 49.50 14.35
CA GLU A 246 -23.69 49.29 15.66
C GLU A 246 -24.85 50.28 15.79
N ILE A 247 -26.08 49.78 15.84
CA ILE A 247 -27.26 50.60 16.10
C ILE A 247 -27.20 50.95 17.59
N PRO A 248 -26.97 52.21 17.99
CA PRO A 248 -26.91 52.55 19.40
C PRO A 248 -28.34 52.61 19.93
N GLY A 249 -28.81 51.61 20.69
CA GLY A 249 -30.11 51.76 21.36
C GLY A 249 -30.76 50.56 22.04
N ASP A 250 -30.60 49.32 21.58
CA ASP A 250 -31.32 48.18 22.17
C ASP A 250 -30.36 47.27 22.96
N GLN A 251 -30.76 46.90 24.16
CA GLN A 251 -30.09 45.83 24.92
C GLN A 251 -30.17 44.56 24.07
N ASN A 252 -29.04 43.85 23.87
CA ASN A 252 -29.01 42.55 23.22
C ASN A 252 -30.18 41.68 23.74
N GLN A 253 -31.07 41.31 22.84
CA GLN A 253 -32.16 40.42 23.14
C GLN A 253 -31.65 38.98 23.05
N LEU A 254 -31.52 38.32 24.20
CA LEU A 254 -31.02 36.94 24.28
C LEU A 254 -31.63 36.02 23.19
N PRO A 255 -30.80 35.20 22.53
CA PRO A 255 -31.27 34.33 21.46
C PRO A 255 -32.22 33.27 22.02
N THR A 256 -32.99 32.64 21.14
CA THR A 256 -33.93 31.57 21.51
C THR A 256 -33.54 30.26 20.84
N ALA A 257 -33.36 29.20 21.65
CA ALA A 257 -33.27 27.83 21.12
C ALA A 257 -34.68 27.36 20.67
N VAL A 258 -34.90 27.30 19.36
CA VAL A 258 -36.21 27.04 18.75
C VAL A 258 -36.54 25.55 18.72
N SER A 259 -35.59 24.70 18.35
CA SER A 259 -35.85 23.27 18.18
C SER A 259 -34.71 22.41 18.72
N ILE A 260 -35.07 21.22 19.20
CA ILE A 260 -34.15 20.16 19.59
C ILE A 260 -34.72 18.87 19.00
N SER A 261 -33.89 18.14 18.25
CA SER A 261 -34.22 16.89 17.61
C SER A 261 -33.16 15.84 17.93
N ILE A 262 -33.62 14.66 18.31
CA ILE A 262 -32.80 13.49 18.62
C ILE A 262 -33.39 12.35 17.80
N SER A 263 -32.56 11.62 17.05
CA SER A 263 -33.04 10.55 16.14
C SER A 263 -33.85 9.47 16.84
N ASN A 264 -33.58 9.23 18.13
CA ASN A 264 -34.21 8.20 18.94
C ASN A 264 -34.47 8.76 20.35
N THR A 265 -35.60 8.39 20.96
CA THR A 265 -35.88 8.68 22.38
C THR A 265 -35.40 7.57 23.32
N SER A 266 -35.10 6.40 22.77
CA SER A 266 -34.48 5.26 23.45
C SER A 266 -33.59 4.49 22.48
N ALA A 267 -32.42 4.03 22.93
CA ALA A 267 -31.48 3.29 22.10
C ALA A 267 -30.60 2.31 22.90
N LEU A 268 -30.07 1.30 22.21
CA LEU A 268 -29.07 0.39 22.75
C LEU A 268 -27.76 1.12 23.05
N GLN A 269 -27.00 0.66 24.04
CA GLN A 269 -25.64 1.18 24.26
C GLN A 269 -24.81 1.04 22.98
N ASN A 270 -23.99 2.05 22.67
CA ASN A 270 -23.18 2.13 21.44
C ASN A 270 -23.97 2.35 20.15
N THR A 271 -25.28 2.60 20.22
CA THR A 271 -26.05 3.06 19.05
C THR A 271 -25.68 4.49 18.71
N THR A 272 -25.38 4.77 17.45
CA THR A 272 -25.18 6.14 16.97
C THR A 272 -26.49 6.93 17.02
N ILE A 273 -26.52 7.98 17.82
CA ILE A 273 -27.64 8.92 17.94
C ILE A 273 -27.31 10.21 17.21
N PHE A 274 -28.24 10.73 16.42
CA PHE A 274 -28.09 12.00 15.71
C PHE A 274 -28.82 13.12 16.44
N PHE A 275 -28.16 14.26 16.56
CA PHE A 275 -28.64 15.46 17.24
C PHE A 275 -28.68 16.61 16.25
N SER A 276 -29.77 17.36 16.27
CA SER A 276 -29.94 18.60 15.50
C SER A 276 -30.73 19.62 16.30
N GLY A 277 -30.32 20.88 16.24
CA GLY A 277 -30.96 21.96 16.96
C GLY A 277 -30.91 23.25 16.15
N GLU A 278 -31.90 24.10 16.37
CA GLU A 278 -32.00 25.40 15.70
C GLU A 278 -32.18 26.48 16.74
N GLY A 279 -31.54 27.61 16.49
CA GLY A 279 -31.71 28.85 17.24
C GLY A 279 -32.11 29.98 16.31
N ILE A 280 -32.78 30.97 16.87
CA ILE A 280 -32.99 32.26 16.22
C ILE A 280 -32.52 33.34 17.16
N ASP A 281 -32.08 34.43 16.56
CA ASP A 281 -31.83 35.68 17.24
C ASP A 281 -32.61 36.78 16.51
N SER A 282 -33.24 37.66 17.27
CA SER A 282 -34.19 38.65 16.73
C SER A 282 -33.52 39.94 16.26
N ASP A 283 -32.37 40.24 16.85
CA ASP A 283 -31.56 41.44 16.66
C ASP A 283 -30.14 41.10 16.18
N GLY A 284 -29.82 39.82 16.00
CA GLY A 284 -28.53 39.36 15.50
C GLY A 284 -28.60 38.01 14.79
N TYR A 285 -27.51 37.25 14.87
CA TYR A 285 -27.38 35.90 14.33
C TYR A 285 -26.76 34.95 15.36
N ILE A 286 -26.97 33.65 15.15
CA ILE A 286 -26.40 32.61 16.00
C ILE A 286 -24.93 32.38 15.65
N ASP A 287 -24.04 32.63 16.61
CA ASP A 287 -22.59 32.45 16.50
C ASP A 287 -22.09 31.15 17.16
N GLY A 288 -22.88 30.57 18.08
CA GLY A 288 -22.46 29.37 18.82
C GLY A 288 -23.58 28.40 19.18
N TYR A 289 -23.18 27.14 19.41
CA TYR A 289 -24.06 26.05 19.83
C TYR A 289 -23.44 25.34 21.03
N GLN A 290 -24.25 24.81 21.94
CA GLN A 290 -23.77 23.91 22.99
C GLN A 290 -24.81 22.82 23.29
N TRP A 291 -24.31 21.59 23.33
CA TRP A 291 -25.04 20.39 23.73
C TRP A 291 -24.44 19.79 24.99
N ARG A 292 -25.29 19.38 25.93
CA ARG A 292 -24.84 18.63 27.11
C ARG A 292 -25.84 17.57 27.57
N SER A 293 -25.33 16.51 28.15
CA SER A 293 -26.04 15.41 28.80
C SER A 293 -26.03 15.62 30.32
N SER A 294 -27.12 15.23 31.00
CA SER A 294 -27.17 15.19 32.46
C SER A 294 -26.22 14.16 33.08
N ILE A 295 -25.70 13.22 32.27
CA ILE A 295 -24.81 12.14 32.71
C ILE A 295 -23.37 12.38 32.19
N ASP A 296 -23.21 12.70 30.91
CA ASP A 296 -21.89 12.74 30.25
C ASP A 296 -21.29 14.14 30.12
N GLY A 297 -22.00 15.18 30.59
CA GLY A 297 -21.52 16.56 30.46
C GLY A 297 -21.61 17.09 29.03
N ILE A 298 -20.64 17.91 28.61
CA ILE A 298 -20.63 18.53 27.27
C ILE A 298 -20.49 17.45 26.19
N LEU A 299 -21.40 17.47 25.21
CA LEU A 299 -21.41 16.54 24.09
C LEU A 299 -20.81 17.16 22.82
N SER A 300 -21.16 18.42 22.51
CA SER A 300 -20.72 19.08 21.27
C SER A 300 -20.96 20.59 21.31
N TYR A 301 -20.25 21.31 20.43
CA TYR A 301 -20.45 22.73 20.13
C TYR A 301 -20.92 22.98 18.69
N GLN A 302 -21.30 21.92 17.97
CA GLN A 302 -21.81 22.01 16.60
C GLN A 302 -23.34 22.06 16.59
N GLN A 303 -23.93 22.70 15.57
CA GLN A 303 -25.38 22.73 15.37
C GLN A 303 -25.98 21.31 15.24
N THR A 304 -25.30 20.45 14.49
CA THR A 304 -25.66 19.05 14.28
C THR A 304 -24.46 18.16 14.56
N PHE A 305 -24.66 17.02 15.23
CA PHE A 305 -23.60 16.04 15.45
C PHE A 305 -24.19 14.64 15.69
N SER A 306 -23.34 13.63 15.78
CA SER A 306 -23.75 12.29 16.20
C SER A 306 -22.82 11.74 17.28
N SER A 307 -23.36 10.88 18.15
CA SER A 307 -22.58 10.22 19.21
C SER A 307 -23.08 8.80 19.43
N ALA A 308 -22.15 7.86 19.56
CA ALA A 308 -22.40 6.48 19.96
C ALA A 308 -21.94 6.19 21.41
N SER A 309 -21.19 7.08 22.05
CA SER A 309 -20.48 6.80 23.30
C SER A 309 -21.20 7.31 24.55
N LEU A 310 -22.53 7.40 24.51
CA LEU A 310 -23.32 7.83 25.67
C LEU A 310 -23.35 6.74 26.74
N SER A 311 -23.19 7.13 28.00
CA SER A 311 -23.27 6.22 29.14
C SER A 311 -24.65 5.57 29.25
N ILE A 312 -24.77 4.43 29.93
CA ILE A 312 -26.09 3.82 30.19
C ILE A 312 -26.87 4.70 31.18
N GLY A 313 -28.16 4.92 30.91
CA GLY A 313 -29.06 5.62 31.80
C GLY A 313 -30.10 6.47 31.08
N THR A 314 -30.91 7.19 31.87
CA THR A 314 -31.85 8.19 31.36
C THR A 314 -31.19 9.55 31.33
N HIS A 315 -30.88 10.04 30.13
CA HIS A 315 -30.28 11.34 29.89
C HIS A 315 -31.37 12.40 29.74
N THR A 316 -31.16 13.53 30.39
CA THR A 316 -31.73 14.80 29.94
C THR A 316 -30.69 15.48 29.05
N ILE A 317 -30.98 15.62 27.78
CA ILE A 317 -30.15 16.32 26.79
C ILE A 317 -30.57 17.78 26.78
N TYR A 318 -29.62 18.69 26.95
CA TYR A 318 -29.81 20.13 26.91
C TYR A 318 -29.15 20.72 25.68
N PHE A 319 -29.81 21.70 25.07
CA PHE A 319 -29.35 22.46 23.92
C PHE A 319 -29.56 23.96 24.17
N LYS A 320 -28.55 24.77 23.85
CA LYS A 320 -28.64 26.23 23.83
C LYS A 320 -27.77 26.81 22.71
N VAL A 321 -28.05 28.05 22.36
CA VAL A 321 -27.39 28.80 21.28
C VAL A 321 -26.82 30.10 21.82
N MET A 322 -25.76 30.60 21.18
CA MET A 322 -25.10 31.86 21.50
C MET A 322 -25.26 32.81 20.32
N ASP A 323 -25.60 34.06 20.59
CA ASP A 323 -25.66 35.13 19.58
C ASP A 323 -24.25 35.68 19.25
N ASN A 324 -24.18 36.57 18.27
CA ASN A 324 -22.95 37.28 17.88
C ASN A 324 -22.44 38.28 18.91
N ASP A 325 -23.21 38.55 19.97
CA ASP A 325 -22.82 39.42 21.09
C ASP A 325 -22.31 38.61 22.30
N GLY A 326 -22.24 37.28 22.15
CA GLY A 326 -21.72 36.34 23.15
C GLY A 326 -22.72 35.94 24.24
N ALA A 327 -24.00 36.28 24.13
CA ALA A 327 -25.02 35.90 25.11
C ALA A 327 -25.69 34.56 24.74
N TRP A 328 -26.01 33.77 25.77
CA TRP A 328 -26.56 32.43 25.61
C TRP A 328 -28.06 32.40 25.86
N SER A 329 -28.78 31.61 25.06
CA SER A 329 -30.19 31.30 25.28
C SER A 329 -30.44 30.45 26.52
N SER A 330 -31.68 30.45 27.01
CA SER A 330 -32.15 29.45 27.95
C SER A 330 -32.10 28.06 27.32
N GLU A 331 -31.76 27.03 28.10
CA GLU A 331 -31.66 25.66 27.60
C GLU A 331 -33.02 25.08 27.23
N LYS A 332 -33.07 24.44 26.07
CA LYS A 332 -34.15 23.51 25.70
C LYS A 332 -33.70 22.09 26.02
N SER A 333 -34.62 21.22 26.44
CA SER A 333 -34.27 19.86 26.83
C SER A 333 -35.15 18.78 26.22
N ALA A 334 -34.59 17.59 26.02
CA ALA A 334 -35.29 16.36 25.63
C ALA A 334 -34.74 15.15 26.41
N THR A 335 -35.54 14.09 26.52
CA THR A 335 -35.13 12.85 27.20
C THR A 335 -34.64 11.80 26.21
N LEU A 336 -33.51 11.14 26.53
CA LEU A 336 -32.95 10.03 25.77
C LEU A 336 -32.59 8.90 26.74
N ILE A 337 -33.07 7.69 26.50
CA ILE A 337 -32.76 6.51 27.32
C ILE A 337 -31.73 5.65 26.60
N ILE A 338 -30.58 5.41 27.22
CA ILE A 338 -29.58 4.44 26.76
C ILE A 338 -29.66 3.22 27.67
N ASP A 339 -30.05 2.07 27.11
CA ASP A 339 -30.30 0.85 27.86
C ASP A 339 -29.58 -0.35 27.25
N SER A 340 -28.78 -1.05 28.04
CA SER A 340 -28.11 -2.29 27.62
C SER A 340 -29.03 -3.52 27.73
N SER A 341 -30.15 -3.43 28.44
CA SER A 341 -31.10 -4.53 28.62
C SER A 341 -31.99 -4.79 27.41
N MET A 342 -32.00 -3.88 26.44
CA MET A 342 -32.64 -4.11 25.15
C MET A 342 -31.82 -5.03 24.23
N ASN A 343 -30.58 -5.39 24.61
CA ASN A 343 -29.69 -6.21 23.76
C ASN A 343 -30.18 -7.65 23.72
N GLN A 344 -30.17 -8.27 22.53
CA GLN A 344 -30.36 -9.69 22.36
C GLN A 344 -29.03 -10.34 22.01
N ALA A 345 -28.63 -11.38 22.75
CA ALA A 345 -27.41 -12.10 22.46
C ALA A 345 -27.42 -12.65 21.01
N PRO A 346 -26.30 -12.57 20.29
CA PRO A 346 -26.24 -12.99 18.89
C PRO A 346 -26.42 -14.50 18.75
N LEU A 347 -26.78 -14.96 17.55
CA LEU A 347 -26.90 -16.38 17.20
C LEU A 347 -25.64 -16.84 16.45
N ALA A 348 -24.96 -17.87 16.95
CA ALA A 348 -23.83 -18.51 16.28
C ALA A 348 -24.28 -19.70 15.42
N SER A 349 -23.58 -19.94 14.31
CA SER A 349 -23.75 -21.13 13.47
C SER A 349 -22.40 -21.68 13.00
N ILE A 350 -22.24 -23.01 13.04
CA ILE A 350 -21.09 -23.70 12.44
C ILE A 350 -21.48 -24.11 11.02
N ASP A 351 -20.81 -23.54 10.03
CA ASP A 351 -21.07 -23.81 8.61
C ASP A 351 -20.35 -25.05 8.12
N LYS A 352 -19.11 -25.25 8.57
CA LYS A 352 -18.25 -26.32 8.06
C LYS A 352 -17.18 -26.71 9.06
N ILE A 353 -17.01 -28.02 9.26
CA ILE A 353 -15.81 -28.63 9.83
C ILE A 353 -15.42 -29.78 8.92
N SER A 354 -14.32 -29.65 8.18
CA SER A 354 -13.98 -30.61 7.12
C SER A 354 -12.47 -30.61 6.82
N PRO A 355 -11.87 -31.79 6.56
CA PRO A 355 -12.51 -33.11 6.53
C PRO A 355 -12.89 -33.60 7.94
N ASN A 356 -13.87 -34.51 8.01
CA ASN A 356 -14.26 -35.20 9.24
C ASN A 356 -14.74 -36.63 8.89
N PRO A 357 -13.99 -37.70 9.26
CA PRO A 357 -12.72 -37.66 9.98
C PRO A 357 -11.58 -37.00 9.16
N ALA A 358 -10.57 -36.49 9.85
CA ALA A 358 -9.32 -35.98 9.25
C ALA A 358 -8.14 -36.85 9.68
N ILE A 359 -7.07 -36.87 8.88
CA ILE A 359 -5.82 -37.53 9.25
C ILE A 359 -4.92 -36.54 10.00
N GLN A 360 -4.20 -37.02 11.01
CA GLN A 360 -3.25 -36.22 11.77
C GLN A 360 -2.22 -35.55 10.84
N GLY A 361 -2.07 -34.23 10.96
CA GLY A 361 -1.20 -33.44 10.09
C GLY A 361 -1.91 -32.84 8.87
N GLU A 362 -3.11 -33.32 8.51
CA GLU A 362 -3.89 -32.75 7.41
C GLU A 362 -4.66 -31.50 7.85
N PRO A 363 -4.80 -30.49 6.98
CA PRO A 363 -5.52 -29.27 7.30
C PRO A 363 -7.03 -29.50 7.45
N VAL A 364 -7.57 -29.20 8.63
CA VAL A 364 -9.01 -29.16 8.93
C VAL A 364 -9.48 -27.71 8.87
N THR A 365 -10.44 -27.45 8.00
CA THR A 365 -11.10 -26.15 7.88
C THR A 365 -12.30 -26.08 8.82
N PHE A 366 -12.34 -25.04 9.64
CA PHE A 366 -13.48 -24.63 10.44
C PHE A 366 -14.03 -23.32 9.86
N ARG A 367 -15.34 -23.26 9.67
CA ARG A 367 -16.06 -22.06 9.25
C ARG A 367 -17.36 -21.95 10.01
N GLY A 368 -17.66 -20.74 10.44
CA GLY A 368 -18.90 -20.40 11.10
C GLY A 368 -19.20 -18.92 10.91
N HIS A 369 -20.43 -18.54 11.23
CA HIS A 369 -20.88 -17.17 11.19
C HIS A 369 -21.75 -16.85 12.40
N GLY A 370 -22.03 -15.57 12.57
CA GLY A 370 -22.99 -15.08 13.55
C GLY A 370 -24.02 -14.19 12.88
N SER A 371 -25.23 -14.17 13.41
CA SER A 371 -26.29 -13.24 13.07
C SER A 371 -26.80 -12.54 14.32
N ASP A 372 -27.08 -11.26 14.20
CA ASP A 372 -27.55 -10.38 15.26
C ASP A 372 -28.59 -9.46 14.59
N GLU A 373 -29.82 -9.40 15.13
CA GLU A 373 -30.92 -8.66 14.50
C GLU A 373 -30.78 -7.14 14.75
N GLU A 374 -30.06 -6.77 15.81
CA GLU A 374 -29.96 -5.40 16.32
C GLU A 374 -28.51 -4.86 16.28
N GLY A 375 -27.53 -5.74 16.12
CA GLY A 375 -26.12 -5.41 16.22
C GLY A 375 -25.23 -5.99 15.13
N ILE A 376 -23.92 -5.87 15.35
CA ILE A 376 -22.87 -6.39 14.47
C ILE A 376 -22.00 -7.32 15.29
N ILE A 377 -21.64 -8.47 14.70
CA ILE A 377 -20.69 -9.41 15.30
C ILE A 377 -19.30 -8.80 15.37
N THR A 378 -18.75 -8.67 16.57
CA THR A 378 -17.45 -8.06 16.84
C THR A 378 -16.34 -9.09 17.11
N ALA A 379 -16.68 -10.31 17.51
CA ALA A 379 -15.70 -11.36 17.81
C ALA A 379 -16.20 -12.78 17.54
N TYR A 380 -15.26 -13.69 17.32
CA TYR A 380 -15.49 -15.14 17.16
C TYR A 380 -14.62 -15.92 18.13
N LYS A 381 -15.04 -17.13 18.52
CA LYS A 381 -14.24 -18.02 19.37
C LYS A 381 -14.51 -19.48 19.05
N TRP A 382 -13.44 -20.22 18.76
CA TRP A 382 -13.44 -21.68 18.57
C TRP A 382 -12.70 -22.37 19.71
N ILE A 383 -13.30 -23.39 20.31
CA ILE A 383 -12.68 -24.19 21.38
C ILE A 383 -12.84 -25.69 21.06
N SER A 384 -11.78 -26.44 21.27
CA SER A 384 -11.73 -27.91 21.24
C SER A 384 -11.72 -28.45 22.66
N SER A 385 -12.50 -29.50 22.91
CA SER A 385 -12.48 -30.26 24.17
C SER A 385 -11.11 -30.84 24.54
N LYS A 386 -10.20 -30.97 23.57
CA LYS A 386 -8.87 -31.57 23.78
C LYS A 386 -7.72 -30.58 23.70
N ASP A 387 -7.82 -29.62 22.79
CA ASP A 387 -6.72 -28.72 22.42
C ASP A 387 -6.94 -27.28 22.90
N GLY A 388 -8.06 -27.02 23.59
CA GLY A 388 -8.38 -25.69 24.10
C GLY A 388 -8.78 -24.72 22.99
N VAL A 389 -8.35 -23.46 23.09
CA VAL A 389 -8.73 -22.41 22.13
C VAL A 389 -8.06 -22.67 20.79
N LEU A 390 -8.86 -22.78 19.73
CA LEU A 390 -8.40 -23.04 18.37
C LEU A 390 -8.21 -21.75 17.54
N GLY A 391 -9.01 -20.71 17.80
CA GLY A 391 -8.89 -19.44 17.10
C GLY A 391 -10.05 -18.47 17.33
N THR A 392 -9.93 -17.26 16.79
CA THR A 392 -10.83 -16.13 17.05
C THR A 392 -11.39 -15.45 15.79
N THR A 393 -11.29 -16.11 14.65
CA THR A 393 -11.84 -15.64 13.35
C THR A 393 -13.02 -16.51 12.92
N SER A 394 -13.84 -16.01 12.00
CA SER A 394 -14.98 -16.75 11.43
C SER A 394 -14.57 -18.01 10.65
N SER A 395 -13.33 -18.04 10.15
CA SER A 395 -12.74 -19.23 9.54
C SER A 395 -11.28 -19.42 9.97
N ILE A 396 -10.95 -20.66 10.33
CA ILE A 396 -9.61 -21.10 10.71
C ILE A 396 -9.28 -22.42 10.00
N ILE A 397 -7.99 -22.66 9.73
CA ILE A 397 -7.49 -23.92 9.17
C ILE A 397 -6.36 -24.41 10.08
N LEU A 398 -6.47 -25.63 10.59
CA LEU A 398 -5.52 -26.21 11.54
C LEU A 398 -5.10 -27.61 11.11
N SER A 399 -3.80 -27.90 11.15
CA SER A 399 -3.22 -29.23 10.85
C SER A 399 -2.62 -29.93 12.07
N ASN A 400 -2.54 -29.25 13.21
CA ASN A 400 -1.85 -29.69 14.43
C ASN A 400 -2.79 -30.19 15.53
N LEU A 401 -4.03 -30.56 15.18
CA LEU A 401 -5.00 -31.08 16.14
C LEU A 401 -4.53 -32.42 16.71
N SER A 402 -4.74 -32.65 18.01
CA SER A 402 -4.38 -33.91 18.64
C SER A 402 -5.22 -35.09 18.10
N VAL A 403 -4.74 -36.32 18.23
CA VAL A 403 -5.48 -37.49 17.74
C VAL A 403 -6.68 -37.79 18.65
N GLY A 404 -7.83 -38.14 18.07
CA GLY A 404 -9.04 -38.56 18.78
C GLY A 404 -10.29 -37.77 18.37
N VAL A 405 -11.34 -37.88 19.18
CA VAL A 405 -12.61 -37.15 18.96
C VAL A 405 -12.56 -35.81 19.68
N HIS A 406 -12.84 -34.73 18.95
CA HIS A 406 -12.93 -33.37 19.46
C HIS A 406 -14.39 -32.93 19.46
N THR A 407 -14.88 -32.45 20.60
CA THR A 407 -16.08 -31.61 20.64
C THR A 407 -15.65 -30.17 20.40
N ILE A 408 -16.24 -29.55 19.38
CA ILE A 408 -15.93 -28.20 18.95
C ILE A 408 -17.04 -27.28 19.43
N TYR A 409 -16.67 -26.27 20.20
CA TYR A 409 -17.57 -25.21 20.68
C TYR A 409 -17.28 -23.94 19.89
N PHE A 410 -18.32 -23.31 19.38
CA PHE A 410 -18.23 -22.05 18.66
C PHE A 410 -19.19 -21.02 19.25
N GLN A 411 -18.70 -19.79 19.41
CA GLN A 411 -19.48 -18.64 19.86
C GLN A 411 -19.11 -17.40 19.05
N VAL A 412 -20.07 -16.49 18.95
CA VAL A 412 -19.88 -15.14 18.41
C VAL A 412 -20.23 -14.12 19.48
N LYS A 413 -19.63 -12.93 19.40
CA LYS A 413 -19.91 -11.82 20.33
C LYS A 413 -20.43 -10.62 19.56
N ASP A 414 -21.45 -9.96 20.09
CA ASP A 414 -21.82 -8.61 19.66
C ASP A 414 -20.97 -7.58 20.47
N ALA A 415 -21.39 -6.31 20.53
CA ALA A 415 -20.69 -5.29 21.31
C ALA A 415 -20.77 -5.50 22.84
N VAL A 416 -21.78 -6.24 23.32
CA VAL A 416 -22.18 -6.37 24.72
C VAL A 416 -21.83 -7.77 25.23
N GLU A 417 -22.41 -8.82 24.66
CA GLU A 417 -22.42 -10.19 25.19
C GLU A 417 -22.11 -11.29 24.14
N TRP A 418 -21.80 -12.49 24.64
CA TRP A 418 -21.51 -13.67 23.81
C TRP A 418 -22.79 -14.47 23.55
N SER A 419 -22.90 -15.04 22.35
CA SER A 419 -23.91 -16.04 22.01
C SER A 419 -23.83 -17.26 22.94
N THR A 420 -24.92 -18.03 23.00
CA THR A 420 -24.83 -19.42 23.47
C THR A 420 -23.84 -20.22 22.61
N GLN A 421 -23.23 -21.25 23.19
CA GLN A 421 -22.32 -22.15 22.47
C GLN A 421 -23.09 -23.06 21.51
N VAL A 422 -22.71 -23.03 20.23
CA VAL A 422 -23.06 -24.10 19.29
C VAL A 422 -21.95 -25.13 19.25
N VAL A 423 -22.34 -26.40 19.16
CA VAL A 423 -21.42 -27.54 19.25
C VAL A 423 -21.43 -28.38 17.99
N SER A 424 -20.26 -28.89 17.62
CA SER A 424 -20.08 -29.90 16.59
C SER A 424 -18.94 -30.83 16.98
N SER A 425 -18.54 -31.76 16.12
CA SER A 425 -17.42 -32.65 16.38
C SER A 425 -16.53 -32.86 15.17
N VAL A 426 -15.27 -33.20 15.42
CA VAL A 426 -14.33 -33.69 14.41
C VAL A 426 -13.49 -34.82 14.98
N THR A 427 -13.25 -35.87 14.19
CA THR A 427 -12.38 -36.98 14.57
C THR A 427 -11.06 -36.90 13.83
N ILE A 428 -9.95 -36.85 14.57
CA ILE A 428 -8.59 -36.90 14.03
C ILE A 428 -8.03 -38.31 14.18
N GLN A 429 -7.71 -38.95 13.05
CA GLN A 429 -7.16 -40.29 12.97
C GLN A 429 -5.62 -40.23 12.86
N ARG A 430 -4.93 -41.23 13.40
CA ARG A 430 -3.46 -41.34 13.25
C ARG A 430 -3.11 -41.51 11.77
N ASN A 431 -2.04 -40.85 11.32
CA ASN A 431 -1.45 -41.12 10.02
C ASN A 431 -0.76 -42.51 10.04
N ALA A 432 -1.32 -43.48 9.32
CA ALA A 432 -0.85 -44.86 9.32
C ALA A 432 0.41 -45.08 8.45
N SER A 433 0.86 -44.07 7.71
CA SER A 433 1.92 -44.20 6.69
C SER A 433 3.34 -43.85 7.16
N ALA A 434 3.56 -43.65 8.46
CA ALA A 434 4.87 -43.26 9.01
C ALA A 434 5.73 -44.43 9.54
N ASN A 435 5.37 -45.69 9.28
CA ASN A 435 6.16 -46.88 9.64
C ASN A 435 6.23 -47.87 8.47
N SER A 436 7.21 -47.72 7.58
CA SER A 436 7.81 -48.86 6.88
C SER A 436 9.30 -48.84 7.20
N GLU A 437 9.71 -49.63 8.18
CA GLU A 437 11.15 -49.90 8.38
C GLU A 437 11.70 -50.61 7.14
N ASN A 438 12.93 -50.29 6.73
CA ASN A 438 13.61 -50.98 5.63
C ASN A 438 13.72 -52.48 5.93
N GLN A 439 13.51 -53.35 4.95
CA GLN A 439 13.66 -54.79 5.11
C GLN A 439 15.03 -55.24 4.57
N ALA A 440 15.61 -56.30 5.13
CA ALA A 440 16.86 -56.82 4.60
C ALA A 440 16.65 -57.48 3.23
N PRO A 441 17.60 -57.38 2.29
CA PRO A 441 17.48 -57.95 0.95
C PRO A 441 17.43 -59.47 0.98
N HIS A 442 16.98 -60.12 -0.11
CA HIS A 442 16.96 -61.57 -0.23
C HIS A 442 18.08 -62.08 -1.16
N ALA A 443 19.05 -62.83 -0.60
CA ALA A 443 20.19 -63.38 -1.32
C ALA A 443 19.82 -64.62 -2.17
N TYR A 444 20.18 -64.62 -3.45
CA TYR A 444 20.08 -65.79 -4.34
C TYR A 444 21.42 -66.06 -5.03
N PRO A 445 22.27 -66.97 -4.49
CA PRO A 445 23.60 -67.29 -5.04
C PRO A 445 23.58 -68.12 -6.32
N GLY A 446 22.42 -68.56 -6.81
CA GLY A 446 22.33 -69.53 -7.90
C GLY A 446 22.97 -70.89 -7.58
N GLY A 447 23.38 -71.61 -8.63
CA GLY A 447 23.95 -72.95 -8.52
C GLY A 447 22.90 -74.07 -8.34
N PRO A 448 23.32 -75.30 -7.99
CA PRO A 448 24.70 -75.71 -7.74
C PRO A 448 25.59 -75.57 -8.98
N TYR A 449 26.89 -75.36 -8.75
CA TYR A 449 27.88 -75.14 -9.80
C TYR A 449 28.73 -76.40 -10.04
N LEU A 450 29.08 -76.65 -11.30
CA LEU A 450 29.91 -77.77 -11.72
C LEU A 450 31.10 -77.26 -12.52
N GLY A 451 32.30 -77.80 -12.27
CA GLY A 451 33.48 -77.44 -13.03
C GLY A 451 34.62 -78.46 -12.93
N LYS A 452 35.73 -78.12 -13.59
CA LYS A 452 36.97 -78.90 -13.56
C LYS A 452 38.08 -78.08 -12.95
N VAL A 453 39.08 -78.76 -12.37
CA VAL A 453 40.28 -78.12 -11.82
C VAL A 453 40.92 -77.20 -12.87
N ASN A 454 41.28 -75.98 -12.46
CA ASN A 454 41.88 -74.92 -13.27
C ASN A 454 41.00 -74.35 -14.40
N GLN A 455 39.68 -74.59 -14.38
CA GLN A 455 38.72 -73.91 -15.26
C GLN A 455 37.91 -72.86 -14.49
N ALA A 456 37.71 -71.70 -15.11
CA ALA A 456 36.90 -70.63 -14.54
C ALA A 456 35.40 -71.00 -14.58
N ILE A 457 34.73 -70.86 -13.44
CA ILE A 457 33.29 -71.05 -13.27
C ILE A 457 32.64 -69.68 -13.09
N SER A 458 31.56 -69.42 -13.83
CA SER A 458 30.79 -68.18 -13.71
C SER A 458 29.76 -68.31 -12.58
N PHE A 459 29.92 -67.50 -11.54
CA PHE A 459 28.99 -67.35 -10.43
C PHE A 459 28.08 -66.15 -10.68
N ASN A 460 26.79 -66.32 -10.41
CA ASN A 460 25.78 -65.31 -10.72
C ASN A 460 24.69 -65.28 -9.65
N GLY A 461 24.68 -64.19 -8.88
CA GLY A 461 23.72 -63.88 -7.84
C GLY A 461 22.77 -62.73 -8.20
N SER A 462 22.66 -62.38 -9.48
CA SER A 462 21.82 -61.26 -9.98
C SER A 462 20.31 -61.46 -9.80
N LEU A 463 19.86 -62.65 -9.39
CA LEU A 463 18.45 -62.89 -9.01
C LEU A 463 18.14 -62.48 -7.55
N SER A 464 19.14 -61.97 -6.83
CA SER A 464 18.91 -61.35 -5.51
C SER A 464 18.06 -60.09 -5.68
N TYR A 465 17.14 -59.86 -4.75
CA TYR A 465 16.21 -58.73 -4.83
C TYR A 465 16.00 -58.09 -3.47
N ASP A 466 15.54 -56.84 -3.52
CA ASP A 466 15.10 -56.04 -2.38
C ASP A 466 13.87 -55.24 -2.80
N ASP A 467 13.10 -54.75 -1.83
CA ASP A 467 11.88 -53.98 -2.08
C ASP A 467 12.18 -52.60 -2.71
N ASN A 468 13.40 -52.09 -2.52
CA ASN A 468 13.94 -50.85 -3.10
C ASN A 468 15.49 -50.90 -3.20
N GLY A 469 16.10 -49.96 -3.92
CA GLY A 469 17.55 -49.73 -3.85
C GLY A 469 18.47 -50.60 -4.73
N THR A 470 19.77 -50.33 -4.64
CA THR A 470 20.83 -51.03 -5.39
C THR A 470 21.56 -52.05 -4.49
N LEU A 471 21.79 -53.25 -5.01
CA LEU A 471 22.46 -54.32 -4.26
C LEU A 471 23.97 -54.41 -4.52
N THR A 472 24.73 -54.60 -3.44
CA THR A 472 26.15 -55.00 -3.49
C THR A 472 26.30 -56.46 -3.09
N GLY A 473 27.14 -57.22 -3.81
CA GLY A 473 27.31 -58.67 -3.58
C GLY A 473 28.73 -59.04 -3.15
N PHE A 474 28.85 -59.97 -2.20
CA PHE A 474 30.11 -60.52 -1.70
C PHE A 474 30.07 -62.05 -1.67
N TRP A 475 31.08 -62.69 -2.25
CA TRP A 475 31.23 -64.14 -2.36
C TRP A 475 32.38 -64.65 -1.49
N ASN A 476 32.17 -65.78 -0.85
CA ASN A 476 33.23 -66.63 -0.30
C ASN A 476 33.10 -68.02 -0.95
N PHE A 477 34.16 -68.46 -1.62
CA PHE A 477 34.16 -69.66 -2.45
C PHE A 477 34.44 -70.96 -1.68
N GLY A 478 34.71 -70.88 -0.38
CA GLY A 478 34.96 -72.07 0.46
C GLY A 478 36.36 -72.66 0.31
N ASP A 479 37.25 -72.02 -0.45
CA ASP A 479 38.67 -72.38 -0.64
C ASP A 479 39.63 -71.31 -0.06
N ASN A 480 39.12 -70.48 0.86
CA ASN A 480 39.77 -69.29 1.42
C ASN A 480 39.94 -68.11 0.46
N THR A 481 39.29 -68.13 -0.70
CA THR A 481 39.21 -66.97 -1.60
C THR A 481 37.82 -66.33 -1.59
N THR A 482 37.77 -65.05 -1.99
CA THR A 482 36.56 -64.22 -1.95
C THR A 482 36.44 -63.37 -3.21
N GLY A 483 35.24 -62.90 -3.53
CA GLY A 483 34.98 -62.02 -4.68
C GLY A 483 33.89 -60.99 -4.41
N ASN A 484 33.92 -59.87 -5.13
CA ASN A 484 32.90 -58.80 -5.04
C ASN A 484 32.15 -58.67 -6.36
N GLY A 485 30.85 -58.37 -6.28
CA GLY A 485 29.95 -58.18 -7.41
C GLY A 485 28.82 -59.21 -7.46
N LEU A 486 27.72 -58.84 -8.14
CA LEU A 486 26.56 -59.72 -8.31
C LEU A 486 26.84 -60.88 -9.29
N ALA A 487 27.83 -60.75 -10.17
CA ALA A 487 28.28 -61.84 -11.05
C ALA A 487 29.79 -61.74 -11.30
N LEU A 488 30.51 -62.86 -11.19
CA LEU A 488 31.97 -62.93 -11.36
C LEU A 488 32.43 -64.36 -11.65
N SER A 489 33.69 -64.54 -12.05
CA SER A 489 34.28 -65.87 -12.30
C SER A 489 35.29 -66.27 -11.23
N HIS A 490 35.27 -67.54 -10.81
CA HIS A 490 36.27 -68.10 -9.88
C HIS A 490 36.82 -69.45 -10.39
N THR A 491 38.06 -69.78 -10.03
CA THR A 491 38.76 -71.00 -10.49
C THR A 491 39.31 -71.77 -9.30
N TYR A 492 38.98 -73.05 -9.20
CA TYR A 492 39.47 -73.94 -8.15
C TYR A 492 40.69 -74.76 -8.62
N THR A 493 41.71 -74.86 -7.76
CA THR A 493 42.99 -75.54 -8.07
C THR A 493 43.04 -76.99 -7.60
N SER A 494 42.07 -77.44 -6.79
CA SER A 494 41.96 -78.81 -6.29
C SER A 494 40.55 -79.38 -6.51
N PRO A 495 40.41 -80.68 -6.80
CA PRO A 495 39.09 -81.30 -6.91
C PRO A 495 38.45 -81.39 -5.52
N GLY A 496 37.12 -81.29 -5.46
CA GLY A 496 36.37 -81.28 -4.20
C GLY A 496 35.00 -80.63 -4.34
N THR A 497 34.23 -80.70 -3.26
CA THR A 497 32.95 -79.97 -3.13
C THR A 497 33.15 -78.80 -2.17
N TYR A 498 32.96 -77.58 -2.68
CA TYR A 498 33.12 -76.35 -1.93
C TYR A 498 31.76 -75.77 -1.58
N MET A 499 31.58 -75.35 -0.32
CA MET A 499 30.41 -74.56 0.09
C MET A 499 30.68 -73.09 -0.22
N VAL A 500 29.85 -72.51 -1.08
CA VAL A 500 29.97 -71.13 -1.55
C VAL A 500 28.90 -70.30 -0.86
N SER A 501 29.29 -69.27 -0.11
CA SER A 501 28.34 -68.32 0.50
C SER A 501 28.32 -67.01 -0.27
N PHE A 502 27.13 -66.47 -0.50
CA PHE A 502 26.92 -65.17 -1.12
C PHE A 502 26.12 -64.27 -0.18
N THR A 503 26.64 -63.07 0.07
CA THR A 503 25.99 -62.04 0.88
C THR A 503 25.62 -60.86 -0.01
N VAL A 504 24.37 -60.40 0.08
CA VAL A 504 23.93 -59.14 -0.54
C VAL A 504 23.61 -58.11 0.52
N THR A 505 24.00 -56.86 0.28
CA THR A 505 23.76 -55.71 1.16
C THR A 505 23.07 -54.61 0.37
N ASP A 506 22.03 -54.02 0.95
CA ASP A 506 21.31 -52.87 0.42
C ASP A 506 22.08 -51.55 0.67
N GLU A 507 21.50 -50.41 0.27
CA GLU A 507 22.11 -49.09 0.40
C GLU A 507 22.01 -48.51 1.82
N GLU A 508 21.09 -49.02 2.65
CA GLU A 508 20.93 -48.67 4.06
C GLU A 508 21.76 -49.54 5.02
N GLY A 509 22.42 -50.57 4.51
CA GLY A 509 23.38 -51.42 5.22
C GLY A 509 22.81 -52.71 5.84
N LEU A 510 21.57 -53.09 5.53
CA LEU A 510 21.05 -54.41 5.88
C LEU A 510 21.55 -55.46 4.89
N SER A 511 21.79 -56.68 5.38
CA SER A 511 22.38 -57.74 4.57
C SER A 511 21.74 -59.10 4.81
N SER A 512 21.81 -59.96 3.79
CA SER A 512 21.37 -61.36 3.84
C SER A 512 22.38 -62.27 3.16
N THR A 513 22.55 -63.49 3.67
CA THR A 513 23.51 -64.48 3.17
C THR A 513 22.81 -65.79 2.84
N ALA A 514 23.13 -66.37 1.69
CA ALA A 514 22.70 -67.70 1.27
C ALA A 514 23.87 -68.55 0.77
N ILE A 515 23.72 -69.87 0.83
CA ILE A 515 24.79 -70.85 0.53
C ILE A 515 24.38 -71.73 -0.65
N THR A 516 25.34 -72.08 -1.50
CA THR A 516 25.24 -73.06 -2.59
C THR A 516 26.50 -73.92 -2.63
N SER A 517 26.58 -74.88 -3.56
CA SER A 517 27.74 -75.78 -3.68
C SER A 517 28.40 -75.69 -5.05
N ALA A 518 29.73 -75.77 -5.09
CA ALA A 518 30.50 -75.97 -6.32
C ALA A 518 31.22 -77.33 -6.28
N VAL A 519 30.97 -78.21 -7.26
CA VAL A 519 31.63 -79.52 -7.37
C VAL A 519 32.68 -79.49 -8.48
N ILE A 520 33.93 -79.73 -8.09
CA ILE A 520 35.10 -79.63 -8.95
C ILE A 520 35.69 -81.02 -9.18
N THR A 521 35.73 -81.44 -10.43
CA THR A 521 36.26 -82.73 -10.86
C THR A 521 37.65 -82.58 -11.47
N GLN A 522 38.48 -83.62 -11.42
CA GLN A 522 39.78 -83.60 -12.10
C GLN A 522 39.57 -83.69 -13.60
N SER A 523 40.31 -82.90 -14.38
CA SER A 523 40.32 -83.05 -15.84
C SER A 523 40.90 -84.44 -16.18
N GLY A 524 40.06 -85.36 -16.65
CA GLY A 524 40.50 -86.68 -17.07
C GLY A 524 41.54 -86.57 -18.18
N SER A 525 42.73 -87.11 -17.94
CA SER A 525 43.66 -87.52 -18.99
C SER A 525 43.04 -88.74 -19.69
N GLU A 526 42.77 -88.62 -20.99
CA GLU A 526 42.43 -89.77 -21.81
C GLU A 526 43.58 -90.79 -21.79
N SER A 527 43.27 -92.03 -21.40
CA SER A 527 44.09 -93.19 -21.76
C SER A 527 43.23 -94.44 -21.90
N ASP A 528 43.25 -94.95 -23.12
CA ASP A 528 43.09 -96.34 -23.57
C ASP A 528 41.75 -97.10 -23.53
N SER A 529 41.25 -97.27 -24.75
CA SER A 529 40.88 -98.53 -25.43
C SER A 529 39.84 -99.47 -24.82
N LEU A 530 38.68 -99.49 -25.51
CA LEU A 530 37.94 -100.67 -26.00
C LEU A 530 37.83 -101.92 -25.11
N GLY A 531 36.60 -102.23 -24.72
CA GLY A 531 36.11 -103.61 -24.71
C GLY A 531 35.28 -104.00 -23.49
N GLY A 532 33.95 -103.92 -23.60
CA GLY A 532 33.05 -104.62 -22.67
C GLY A 532 31.72 -103.92 -22.45
N PHE A 533 30.75 -104.15 -23.34
CA PHE A 533 29.34 -103.96 -22.99
C PHE A 533 28.96 -104.95 -21.88
N SER A 534 28.33 -104.47 -20.81
CA SER A 534 27.13 -105.11 -20.25
C SER A 534 26.27 -104.09 -19.53
N ILE A 535 25.00 -104.10 -19.92
CA ILE A 535 23.84 -103.33 -19.46
C ILE A 535 23.25 -104.04 -18.24
N ALA A 536 23.12 -103.34 -17.11
CA ALA A 536 22.14 -103.66 -16.06
C ALA A 536 21.96 -102.45 -15.13
N ASP A 537 20.74 -101.92 -15.14
CA ASP A 537 20.03 -101.34 -14.00
C ASP A 537 20.48 -99.99 -13.42
N PHE A 538 19.92 -98.91 -13.96
CA PHE A 538 19.21 -97.94 -13.10
C PHE A 538 18.15 -97.14 -13.91
N GLU A 539 16.96 -97.72 -14.08
CA GLU A 539 15.74 -96.93 -14.32
C GLU A 539 15.35 -96.23 -13.01
N ILE A 540 15.16 -94.91 -13.04
CA ILE A 540 14.41 -94.21 -11.99
C ILE A 540 12.92 -94.37 -12.35
N PRO A 541 12.09 -94.95 -11.47
CA PRO A 541 10.73 -95.30 -11.83
C PRO A 541 9.85 -94.03 -11.95
N PHE A 542 8.92 -94.07 -12.90
CA PHE A 542 7.96 -93.03 -13.24
C PHE A 542 7.11 -92.42 -12.09
N PRO A 543 7.02 -92.95 -10.84
CA PRO A 543 6.32 -92.26 -9.76
C PRO A 543 7.09 -91.08 -9.14
N VAL A 544 8.42 -90.97 -9.30
CA VAL A 544 9.21 -89.89 -8.65
C VAL A 544 9.08 -88.56 -9.39
N LEU A 545 8.85 -88.59 -10.71
CA LEU A 545 8.65 -87.39 -11.52
C LEU A 545 7.30 -86.70 -11.23
N MET A 546 6.27 -87.45 -10.80
CA MET A 546 4.98 -86.86 -10.43
C MET A 546 4.98 -86.14 -9.08
N VAL A 547 5.81 -86.57 -8.11
CA VAL A 547 5.87 -85.92 -6.78
C VAL A 547 6.52 -84.53 -6.87
N LEU A 548 7.51 -84.35 -7.74
CA LEU A 548 8.17 -83.06 -7.97
C LEU A 548 7.26 -82.04 -8.68
N VAL A 549 6.41 -82.48 -9.61
CA VAL A 549 5.47 -81.58 -10.31
C VAL A 549 4.31 -81.15 -9.39
N VAL A 550 3.83 -82.03 -8.50
CA VAL A 550 2.76 -81.70 -7.56
C VAL A 550 3.22 -80.73 -6.46
N LEU A 551 4.46 -80.84 -5.96
CA LEU A 551 4.99 -79.91 -4.95
C LEU A 551 5.21 -78.49 -5.49
N VAL A 552 5.61 -78.36 -6.76
CA VAL A 552 5.76 -77.05 -7.42
C VAL A 552 4.39 -76.37 -7.62
N ILE A 553 3.35 -77.13 -7.99
CA ILE A 553 2.00 -76.58 -8.18
C ILE A 553 1.36 -76.18 -6.82
N VAL A 554 1.56 -76.96 -5.76
CA VAL A 554 1.05 -76.62 -4.41
C VAL A 554 1.75 -75.38 -3.86
N GLY A 555 3.06 -75.20 -4.09
CA GLY A 555 3.78 -73.99 -3.69
C GLY A 555 3.29 -72.72 -4.37
N ILE A 556 2.97 -72.79 -5.68
CA ILE A 556 2.44 -71.65 -6.44
C ILE A 556 1.03 -71.28 -5.96
N ILE A 557 0.19 -72.27 -5.62
CA ILE A 557 -1.18 -72.02 -5.11
C ILE A 557 -1.15 -71.40 -3.70
N ILE A 558 -0.26 -71.86 -2.80
CA ILE A 558 -0.11 -71.27 -1.46
C ILE A 558 0.40 -69.83 -1.55
N GLY A 559 1.33 -69.53 -2.46
CA GLY A 559 1.80 -68.17 -2.71
C GLY A 559 0.70 -67.23 -3.23
N PHE A 560 -0.20 -67.72 -4.08
CA PHE A 560 -1.34 -66.93 -4.57
C PHE A 560 -2.40 -66.69 -3.48
N ILE A 561 -2.69 -67.69 -2.64
CA ILE A 561 -3.66 -67.55 -1.52
C ILE A 561 -3.12 -66.58 -0.46
N TYR A 562 -1.81 -66.60 -0.16
CA TYR A 562 -1.21 -65.65 0.78
C TYR A 562 -1.31 -64.20 0.28
N LYS A 563 -1.08 -63.98 -1.04
CA LYS A 563 -1.16 -62.66 -1.68
C LYS A 563 -2.59 -62.11 -1.79
N ILE A 564 -3.61 -62.97 -1.73
CA ILE A 564 -5.03 -62.56 -1.67
C ILE A 564 -5.48 -62.28 -0.22
N SER A 565 -4.88 -62.91 0.80
CA SER A 565 -5.24 -62.65 2.21
C SER A 565 -4.66 -61.36 2.81
N GLN A 566 -3.73 -60.71 2.11
CA GLN A 566 -3.05 -59.46 2.50
C GLN A 566 -3.55 -58.23 1.70
N ARG A 567 -4.72 -58.33 1.05
CA ARG A 567 -5.39 -57.23 0.34
C ARG A 567 -6.79 -56.97 0.88
#